data_AF-A0A1W1HFK9-F1
#
_entry.id   AF-A0A1W1HFK9-F1
#
_cell.length_a   1.000
_cell.length_b   1.000
_cell.length_c   1.000
_cell.angle_alpha   90.00
_cell.angle_beta   90.00
_cell.angle_gamma   90.00
#
_symmetry.space_group_name_H-M   'P 1'
#
loop_
_entity.id
_entity.type
_entity.pdbx_description
1 polymer ?
#
loop_
_entity_poly.entity_id
_entity_poly.type
_entity_poly.pdbx_seq_one_letter_code
_entity_poly.pdbx_strand_id
1 'polypeptide(L)'
;MNPVRAGIVDKPEDYRWNSIGYHLQTDNKDEFLSTDFGLEAFGMRDASDRLEEYRRFIYETGAMTKNRAEAIRQEVVEKEREKDFKITRTDRFRLRTRHFCDSGIIGSKSFVKRQYDQVKHLLKSKNEKTKNGDRYIMLDC
;
A
#
# COMPACT_ATOMS: atom_id res chain seq x y z
N MET A 1 -7.14 -14.80 3.76
CA MET A 1 -5.90 -15.60 3.68
C MET A 1 -4.74 -14.69 4.08
N ASN A 2 -3.87 -15.09 5.02
CA ASN A 2 -2.72 -14.27 5.43
C ASN A 2 -1.51 -14.61 4.53
N PRO A 3 -0.98 -13.65 3.74
CA PRO A 3 0.05 -13.90 2.73
C PRO A 3 1.41 -14.21 3.34
N VAL A 4 1.70 -13.74 4.56
CA VAL A 4 2.93 -14.12 5.28
C VAL A 4 2.85 -15.57 5.74
N ARG A 5 1.70 -15.97 6.30
CA ARG A 5 1.43 -17.36 6.71
C ARG A 5 1.49 -18.34 5.54
N ALA A 6 1.17 -17.88 4.33
CA ALA A 6 1.27 -18.68 3.12
C ALA A 6 2.69 -18.72 2.52
N GLY A 7 3.67 -18.05 3.15
CA GLY A 7 5.04 -17.98 2.65
C GLY A 7 5.21 -17.17 1.35
N ILE A 8 4.23 -16.33 1.00
CA ILE A 8 4.25 -15.53 -0.24
C ILE A 8 5.14 -14.30 -0.07
N VAL A 9 5.14 -13.73 1.13
CA VAL A 9 5.87 -12.50 1.47
C VAL A 9 6.44 -12.58 2.88
N ASP A 10 7.54 -11.85 3.13
CA ASP A 10 8.18 -11.80 4.45
C ASP A 10 7.51 -10.79 5.40
N LYS A 11 6.89 -9.72 4.85
CA LYS A 11 6.18 -8.69 5.62
C LYS A 11 4.72 -8.54 5.18
N PRO A 12 3.79 -8.19 6.08
CA PRO A 12 2.40 -7.91 5.73
C PRO A 12 2.27 -6.85 4.62
N GLU A 13 3.01 -5.73 4.74
CA GLU A 13 3.03 -4.65 3.75
C GLU A 13 3.65 -5.01 2.40
N ASP A 14 4.41 -6.12 2.33
CA ASP A 14 4.98 -6.61 1.08
C ASP A 14 3.94 -7.36 0.24
N TYR A 15 2.76 -7.70 0.77
CA TYR A 15 1.70 -8.24 -0.07
C TYR A 15 1.03 -7.13 -0.91
N ARG A 16 0.69 -7.40 -2.17
CA ARG A 16 0.13 -6.39 -3.09
C ARG A 16 -1.18 -5.80 -2.58
N TRP A 17 -2.07 -6.64 -2.06
CA TRP A 17 -3.39 -6.24 -1.58
C TRP A 17 -3.44 -6.25 -0.06
N ASN A 18 -2.66 -5.35 0.55
CA ASN A 18 -2.59 -5.20 2.00
C ASN A 18 -3.27 -3.88 2.44
N SER A 19 -3.89 -3.90 3.61
CA SER A 19 -4.63 -2.76 4.19
C SER A 19 -3.71 -1.58 4.52
N ILE A 20 -2.51 -1.82 5.05
CA ILE A 20 -1.53 -0.77 5.39
C ILE A 20 -1.16 0.05 4.13
N GLY A 21 -0.86 -0.64 3.04
CA GLY A 21 -0.54 -0.05 1.75
C GLY A 21 -1.70 0.77 1.19
N TYR A 22 -2.94 0.27 1.31
CA TYR A 22 -4.13 1.00 0.90
C TYR A 22 -4.27 2.35 1.62
N HIS A 23 -4.18 2.34 2.96
CA HIS A 23 -4.23 3.56 3.77
C HIS A 23 -3.14 4.55 3.38
N LEU A 24 -1.90 4.09 3.17
CA LEU A 24 -0.79 5.00 2.84
C LEU A 24 -0.83 5.53 1.40
N GLN A 25 -1.28 4.70 0.45
CA GLN A 25 -1.29 5.01 -0.97
C GLN A 25 -2.46 5.92 -1.35
N THR A 26 -3.65 5.56 -0.89
CA THR A 26 -4.89 6.25 -1.30
C THR A 26 -5.37 7.25 -0.26
N ASP A 27 -4.71 7.31 0.90
CA ASP A 27 -5.22 8.03 2.07
C ASP A 27 -6.63 7.55 2.47
N ASN A 28 -6.87 6.24 2.31
CA ASN A 28 -8.17 5.61 2.52
C ASN A 28 -9.30 6.28 1.70
N LYS A 29 -9.03 6.63 0.45
CA LYS A 29 -10.01 7.19 -0.49
C LYS A 29 -11.29 6.33 -0.46
N ASP A 30 -12.44 6.99 -0.48
CA ASP A 30 -13.77 6.36 -0.41
C ASP A 30 -14.11 5.70 0.96
N GLU A 31 -13.32 5.92 2.01
CA GLU A 31 -13.53 5.40 3.37
C GLU A 31 -13.73 3.87 3.42
N PHE A 32 -13.11 3.17 2.45
CA PHE A 32 -13.36 1.75 2.22
C PHE A 32 -12.92 0.84 3.38
N LEU A 33 -11.82 1.19 4.05
CA LEU A 33 -11.32 0.46 5.21
C LEU A 33 -11.44 1.32 6.48
N SER A 34 -11.99 0.76 7.54
CA SER A 34 -11.96 1.41 8.85
C SER A 34 -10.64 1.13 9.55
N THR A 35 -10.00 2.19 10.07
CA THR A 35 -8.94 2.08 11.08
C THR A 35 -9.49 2.07 12.50
N ASP A 36 -10.80 2.28 12.66
CA ASP A 36 -11.44 2.22 13.96
C ASP A 36 -11.73 0.76 14.32
N PHE A 37 -10.77 0.16 15.01
CA PHE A 37 -10.90 -1.15 15.63
C PHE A 37 -11.45 -1.03 17.06
N GLY A 38 -12.25 0.00 17.35
CA GLY A 38 -12.64 0.42 18.69
C GLY A 38 -11.60 1.30 19.39
N LEU A 39 -10.57 1.75 18.66
CA LEU A 39 -9.44 2.53 19.20
C LEU A 39 -9.82 3.99 19.46
N GLU A 40 -10.84 4.50 18.77
CA GLU A 40 -11.37 5.84 19.05
C GLU A 40 -11.92 5.95 20.47
N ALA A 41 -12.56 4.89 20.97
CA ALA A 41 -13.05 4.80 22.35
C ALA A 41 -11.92 4.79 23.40
N PHE A 42 -10.69 4.46 23.01
CA PHE A 42 -9.49 4.51 23.85
C PHE A 42 -8.70 5.82 23.73
N GLY A 43 -9.26 6.83 23.03
CA GLY A 43 -8.67 8.17 22.94
C GLY A 43 -7.70 8.38 21.77
N MET A 44 -7.51 7.40 20.89
CA MET A 44 -6.68 7.56 19.68
C MET A 44 -7.47 8.26 18.56
N ARG A 45 -7.41 9.59 18.58
CA ARG A 45 -8.17 10.43 17.64
C ARG A 45 -7.50 10.58 16.28
N ASP A 46 -6.17 10.49 16.21
CA ASP A 46 -5.45 10.67 14.94
C ASP A 46 -5.42 9.38 14.10
N ALA A 47 -5.64 9.52 12.79
CA ALA A 47 -5.66 8.39 11.88
C ALA A 47 -4.26 7.76 11.68
N SER A 48 -3.20 8.56 11.79
CA SER A 48 -1.82 8.06 11.71
C SER A 48 -1.50 7.18 12.92
N ASP A 49 -1.86 7.63 14.12
CA ASP A 49 -1.64 6.87 15.36
C ASP A 49 -2.39 5.53 15.33
N ARG A 50 -3.65 5.54 14.88
CA ARG A 50 -4.43 4.30 14.70
C ARG A 50 -3.78 3.35 13.68
N LEU A 51 -3.20 3.89 12.60
CA LEU A 51 -2.53 3.08 11.59
C LEU A 51 -1.23 2.45 12.13
N GLU A 52 -0.47 3.17 12.94
CA GLU A 52 0.75 2.65 13.60
C GLU A 52 0.41 1.55 14.61
N GLU A 53 -0.65 1.73 15.41
CA GLU A 53 -1.10 0.70 16.35
C GLU A 53 -1.70 -0.52 15.65
N TYR A 54 -2.44 -0.32 14.56
CA TYR A 54 -2.87 -1.41 13.70
C TYR A 54 -1.68 -2.18 13.11
N ARG A 55 -0.63 -1.48 12.67
CA ARG A 55 0.61 -2.09 12.19
C ARG A 55 1.29 -2.88 13.30
N ARG A 56 1.45 -2.31 14.50
CA ARG A 56 1.97 -3.01 15.70
C ARG A 56 1.18 -4.29 15.96
N PHE A 57 -0.15 -4.21 15.98
CA PHE A 57 -1.04 -5.35 16.19
C PHE A 57 -0.81 -6.48 15.18
N ILE A 58 -0.72 -6.17 13.88
CA ILE A 58 -0.47 -7.19 12.84
C ILE A 58 0.86 -7.90 13.08
N TYR A 59 1.92 -7.15 13.39
CA TYR A 59 3.24 -7.73 13.59
C TYR A 59 3.30 -8.60 14.84
N GLU A 60 2.77 -8.12 15.97
CA GLU A 60 2.74 -8.86 17.23
C GLU A 60 1.89 -10.12 17.12
N THR A 61 0.68 -10.02 16.57
CA THR A 61 -0.19 -11.20 16.37
C THR A 61 0.39 -12.18 15.36
N GLY A 62 1.02 -11.69 14.30
CA GLY A 62 1.70 -12.51 13.30
C GLY A 62 2.95 -13.21 13.84
N ALA A 63 3.54 -12.73 14.92
CA ALA A 63 4.69 -13.36 15.58
C ALA A 63 4.29 -14.43 16.61
N MET A 64 3.07 -14.37 17.14
CA MET A 64 2.56 -15.25 18.22
C MET A 64 2.12 -16.64 17.75
N THR A 65 2.15 -16.95 16.46
CA THR A 65 1.69 -18.24 15.93
C THR A 65 2.59 -19.39 16.39
N LYS A 66 1.95 -20.43 16.98
CA LYS A 66 2.64 -21.61 17.53
C LYS A 66 3.35 -22.46 16.45
N ASN A 67 2.94 -22.34 15.20
CA ASN A 67 3.59 -22.99 14.06
C ASN A 67 4.59 -22.03 13.40
N ARG A 68 5.88 -22.39 13.43
CA ARG A 68 6.97 -21.60 12.80
C ARG A 68 6.76 -21.33 11.31
N ALA A 69 6.12 -22.24 10.58
CA ALA A 69 5.84 -22.07 9.15
C ALA A 69 4.80 -20.97 8.86
N GLU A 70 4.04 -20.56 9.88
CA GLU A 70 2.88 -19.68 9.77
C GLU A 70 3.10 -18.33 10.49
N ALA A 71 4.30 -18.12 11.03
CA ALA A 71 4.67 -16.96 11.83
C ALA A 71 5.57 -15.99 11.05
N ILE A 72 5.45 -14.71 11.36
CA ILE A 72 6.41 -13.70 10.94
C ILE A 72 7.76 -14.05 11.59
N ARG A 73 8.85 -14.01 10.81
CA ARG A 73 10.20 -14.26 11.34
C ARG A 73 10.51 -13.28 12.47
N GLN A 74 11.01 -13.78 13.59
CA GLN A 74 11.31 -12.95 14.78
C GLN A 74 12.28 -11.81 14.46
N GLU A 75 13.30 -12.07 13.62
CA GLU A 75 14.24 -11.03 13.15
C GLU A 75 13.55 -9.85 12.45
N VAL A 76 12.43 -10.10 11.75
CA VAL A 76 11.67 -9.04 11.08
C VAL A 76 10.88 -8.23 12.11
N VAL A 77 10.28 -8.91 13.09
CA VAL A 77 9.50 -8.28 14.17
C VAL A 77 10.41 -7.43 15.06
N GLU A 78 11.58 -7.93 15.44
CA GLU A 78 12.57 -7.22 16.25
C GLU A 78 13.03 -5.93 15.57
N LYS A 79 13.31 -5.96 14.26
CA LYS A 79 13.64 -4.76 13.48
C LYS A 79 12.53 -3.71 13.43
N GLU A 80 11.27 -4.14 13.43
CA GLU A 80 10.14 -3.22 13.46
C GLU A 80 9.84 -2.73 14.89
N ARG A 81 10.12 -3.53 15.93
CA ARG A 81 10.09 -3.11 17.34
C ARG A 81 11.10 -2.03 17.64
N GLU A 82 12.31 -2.12 17.10
CA GLU A 82 13.34 -1.07 17.22
C GLU A 82 12.87 0.28 16.65
N LYS A 83 11.97 0.25 15.68
CA LYS A 83 11.36 1.44 15.06
C LYS A 83 10.04 1.86 15.71
N ASP A 84 9.63 1.18 16.78
CA ASP A 84 8.32 1.35 17.42
C ASP A 84 7.16 1.23 16.42
N PHE A 85 7.33 0.40 15.39
CA PHE A 85 6.38 0.22 14.28
C PHE A 85 5.99 1.50 13.52
N LYS A 86 6.75 2.58 13.69
CA LYS A 86 6.50 3.85 13.00
C LYS A 86 6.78 3.75 11.52
N ILE A 87 5.96 4.44 10.74
CA ILE A 87 6.08 4.45 9.28
C ILE A 87 6.96 5.63 8.88
N THR A 88 8.19 5.35 8.46
CA THR A 88 9.14 6.41 8.10
C THR A 88 8.73 7.11 6.80
N ARG A 89 9.30 8.29 6.55
CA ARG A 89 9.12 8.99 5.26
C ARG A 89 9.55 8.14 4.07
N THR A 90 10.62 7.34 4.24
CA THR A 90 11.12 6.44 3.21
C THR A 90 10.15 5.29 2.96
N ASP A 91 9.58 4.71 4.02
CA ASP A 91 8.57 3.65 3.89
C ASP A 91 7.31 4.16 3.20
N ARG A 92 6.85 5.35 3.59
CA ARG A 92 5.71 6.02 2.95
C ARG A 92 5.96 6.26 1.47
N PHE A 93 7.15 6.75 1.11
CA PHE A 93 7.52 6.95 -0.30
C PHE A 93 7.54 5.63 -1.06
N ARG A 94 8.19 4.60 -0.51
CA ARG A 94 8.25 3.26 -1.12
C ARG A 94 6.86 2.66 -1.31
N LEU A 95 5.99 2.73 -0.32
CA LEU A 95 4.64 2.16 -0.38
C LEU A 95 3.73 2.91 -1.35
N ARG A 96 3.85 4.25 -1.43
CA ARG A 96 3.13 5.07 -2.42
C ARG A 96 3.60 4.83 -3.85
N THR A 97 4.89 4.62 -4.05
CA THR A 97 5.48 4.49 -5.40
C THR A 97 5.52 3.05 -5.91
N ARG A 98 5.29 2.06 -5.03
CA ARG A 98 5.34 0.63 -5.35
C ARG A 98 4.49 0.23 -6.57
N HIS A 99 3.35 0.87 -6.73
CA HIS A 99 2.35 0.55 -7.77
C HIS A 99 2.34 1.58 -8.90
N PHE A 100 3.34 2.45 -8.97
CA PHE A 100 3.47 3.47 -10.02
C PHE A 100 3.46 2.86 -11.43
N CYS A 101 4.16 1.73 -11.60
CA CYS A 101 4.22 1.03 -12.88
C CYS A 101 2.91 0.33 -13.27
N ASP A 102 1.97 0.13 -12.34
CA ASP A 102 0.75 -0.62 -12.64
C ASP A 102 -0.22 0.16 -13.54
N SER A 103 -0.14 1.50 -13.53
CA SER A 103 -0.98 2.38 -14.36
C SER A 103 -0.19 3.11 -15.44
N GLY A 104 1.12 2.87 -15.54
CA GLY A 104 2.05 3.62 -16.39
C GLY A 104 2.21 3.03 -17.78
N ILE A 105 1.89 3.80 -18.82
CA ILE A 105 2.26 3.48 -20.21
C ILE A 105 3.45 4.38 -20.58
N ILE A 106 4.58 3.78 -20.94
CA ILE A 106 5.81 4.48 -21.33
C ILE A 106 6.19 4.07 -22.75
N GLY A 107 6.40 5.03 -23.64
CA GLY A 107 6.83 4.75 -25.01
C GLY A 107 6.77 5.98 -25.92
N SER A 108 6.91 5.74 -27.22
CA SER A 108 6.71 6.79 -28.22
C SER A 108 5.29 7.33 -28.17
N LYS A 109 5.10 8.58 -28.61
CA LYS A 109 3.78 9.24 -28.62
C LYS A 109 2.71 8.42 -29.34
N SER A 110 3.06 7.78 -30.47
CA SER A 110 2.14 6.92 -31.23
C SER A 110 1.80 5.63 -30.49
N PHE A 111 2.74 5.05 -29.75
CA PHE A 111 2.50 3.87 -28.92
C PHE A 111 1.58 4.19 -27.73
N VAL A 112 1.88 5.25 -26.97
CA VAL A 112 1.07 5.66 -25.82
C VAL A 112 -0.36 5.98 -26.23
N LYS A 113 -0.55 6.73 -27.32
CA LYS A 113 -1.90 7.07 -27.82
C LYS A 113 -2.72 5.82 -28.17
N ARG A 114 -2.12 4.88 -28.91
CA ARG A 114 -2.78 3.63 -29.32
C ARG A 114 -3.20 2.80 -28.12
N GLN A 115 -2.32 2.66 -27.12
CA GLN A 115 -2.63 1.90 -25.91
C GLN A 115 -3.70 2.61 -25.07
N TYR A 116 -3.60 3.94 -24.90
CA TYR A 116 -4.61 4.71 -24.19
C TYR A 116 -6.00 4.59 -24.82
N ASP A 117 -6.11 4.70 -26.14
CA ASP A 117 -7.40 4.58 -26.83
C ASP A 117 -8.07 3.21 -26.60
N GLN A 118 -7.27 2.15 -26.40
CA GLN A 118 -7.77 0.82 -26.08
C GLN A 118 -8.28 0.71 -24.64
N VAL A 119 -7.62 1.33 -23.66
CA VAL A 119 -7.93 1.15 -22.23
C VAL A 119 -8.69 2.31 -21.60
N LYS A 120 -8.87 3.44 -22.29
CA LYS A 120 -9.52 4.65 -21.76
C LYS A 120 -10.93 4.42 -21.23
N HIS A 121 -11.63 3.40 -21.73
CA HIS A 121 -12.97 3.05 -21.27
C HIS A 121 -12.98 2.34 -19.90
N LEU A 122 -11.85 1.73 -19.52
CA LEU A 122 -11.64 1.08 -18.22
C LEU A 122 -11.06 2.04 -17.19
N LEU A 123 -10.37 3.08 -17.66
CA LEU A 123 -9.79 4.11 -16.81
C LEU A 123 -10.86 5.16 -16.46
N LYS A 124 -11.16 5.32 -15.17
CA LYS A 124 -11.96 6.45 -14.66
C LYS A 124 -11.12 7.74 -14.70
N SER A 125 -10.72 8.17 -15.89
CA SER A 125 -10.01 9.43 -16.10
C SER A 125 -10.96 10.59 -15.76
N LYS A 126 -10.60 11.40 -14.75
CA LYS A 126 -11.36 12.61 -14.36
C LYS A 126 -11.10 13.81 -15.26
N ASN A 127 -10.00 13.80 -16.03
CA ASN A 127 -9.57 14.92 -16.87
C ASN A 127 -9.12 14.45 -18.26
N GLU A 128 -9.50 15.18 -19.30
CA GLU A 128 -8.95 15.05 -20.64
C GLU A 128 -7.49 15.55 -20.64
N LYS A 129 -6.51 14.69 -20.96
CA LYS A 129 -5.09 15.02 -20.80
C LYS A 129 -4.55 15.90 -21.93
N THR A 130 -4.02 17.07 -21.58
CA THR A 130 -3.39 18.02 -22.51
C THR A 130 -1.95 17.65 -22.85
N LYS A 131 -1.57 17.95 -24.11
CA LYS A 131 -0.33 17.56 -24.76
C LYS A 131 0.83 18.46 -24.33
N ASN A 132 1.85 17.93 -23.65
CA ASN A 132 3.16 18.59 -23.55
C ASN A 132 4.29 17.54 -23.44
N GLY A 133 5.20 17.55 -24.43
CA GLY A 133 6.47 16.79 -24.42
C GLY A 133 6.52 15.49 -25.25
N ASP A 134 7.74 15.10 -25.66
CA ASP A 134 8.03 13.98 -26.56
C ASP A 134 8.05 12.59 -25.88
N ARG A 135 7.83 12.53 -24.56
CA ARG A 135 7.66 11.30 -23.78
C ARG A 135 6.47 11.48 -22.84
N TYR A 136 5.43 10.68 -23.00
CA TYR A 136 4.25 10.69 -22.13
C TYR A 136 4.37 9.59 -21.09
N ILE A 137 4.17 9.93 -19.82
CA ILE A 137 3.88 8.99 -18.75
C ILE A 137 2.40 9.16 -18.43
N MET A 138 1.61 8.13 -18.72
CA MET A 138 0.21 8.09 -18.34
C MET A 138 0.09 7.77 -16.85
N LEU A 139 -0.32 8.74 -16.02
CA LEU A 139 -0.62 8.50 -14.60
C LEU A 139 -2.09 8.78 -14.35
N ASP A 140 -2.86 7.76 -14.02
CA ASP A 140 -4.14 7.90 -13.33
C ASP A 140 -3.95 7.41 -11.89
N CYS A 141 -3.98 8.37 -10.95
CA CYS A 141 -4.08 8.16 -9.50
C CYS A 141 -5.23 9.03 -8.98
#